data_AF-A0A522Z1J8-F1
#
_entry.id   AF-A0A522Z1J8-F1
#
_cell.length_a   1.000
_cell.length_b   1.000
_cell.length_c   1.000
_cell.angle_alpha   90.00
_cell.angle_beta   90.00
_cell.angle_gamma   90.00
#
_symmetry.space_group_name_H-M   'P 1'
#
loop_
_entity.id
_entity.type
_entity.pdbx_description
1 polymer ?
#
loop_
_entity_poly.entity_id
_entity_poly.type
_entity_poly.pdbx_seq_one_letter_code
_entity_poly.pdbx_strand_id
1 'polypeptide(L)' 'MRILQLHCDSIEYTPTKKEIKSAEDITPETKRLNEIVVAFVAMEQGDDSDTAKKAIGEIKASMEKVGCKKLLLYPYA' A
#
# COMPACT_ATOMS: atom_id res chain seq x y z
N MET A 1 -3.83 11.26 -7.24
CA MET A 1 -3.39 10.06 -6.50
C MET A 1 -2.32 9.41 -7.33
N ARG A 2 -1.17 9.12 -6.75
CA ARG A 2 -0.11 8.35 -7.42
C ARG A 2 0.08 7.02 -6.73
N ILE A 3 0.20 5.96 -7.52
CA ILE A 3 0.42 4.61 -6.99
C ILE A 3 1.59 3.97 -7.72
N LEU A 4 2.57 3.52 -6.96
CA LEU A 4 3.63 2.62 -7.45
C LEU A 4 3.28 1.20 -6.99
N GLN A 5 3.03 0.31 -7.96
CA GLN A 5 2.75 -1.10 -7.70
C GLN A 5 3.99 -1.96 -7.93
N LEU A 6 4.38 -2.75 -6.94
CA LEU A 6 5.48 -3.70 -7.04
C LEU A 6 4.97 -5.11 -6.71
N HIS A 7 5.23 -6.07 -7.59
CA HIS A 7 5.08 -7.49 -7.27
C HIS A 7 6.40 -8.00 -6.67
N CYS A 8 6.35 -8.45 -5.43
CA CYS A 8 7.55 -8.78 -4.66
C CYS A 8 7.46 -10.20 -4.11
N ASP A 9 8.59 -10.91 -4.15
CA ASP A 9 8.76 -12.20 -3.45
C ASP A 9 8.61 -12.01 -1.94
N SER A 10 9.13 -10.90 -1.40
CA SER A 10 8.88 -10.48 -0.02
C SER A 10 9.09 -8.99 0.20
N ILE A 11 8.45 -8.45 1.24
CA ILE A 11 8.68 -7.12 1.80
C ILE A 11 8.78 -7.21 3.33
N GLU A 12 9.68 -6.42 3.90
CA GLU A 12 9.86 -6.28 5.33
C GLU A 12 9.78 -4.80 5.72
N TYR A 13 9.07 -4.50 6.81
CA TYR A 13 9.03 -3.14 7.36
C TYR A 13 8.92 -3.17 8.88
N THR A 14 9.54 -2.17 9.53
CA THR A 14 9.48 -1.97 10.98
C THR A 14 8.94 -0.57 11.23
N PRO A 15 7.76 -0.42 11.86
CA PRO A 15 7.28 0.89 12.29
C PRO A 15 8.27 1.50 13.29
N THR A 16 8.72 2.74 13.06
CA THR A 16 9.76 3.37 13.88
C THR A 16 9.19 4.47 14.78
N LYS A 17 8.59 5.50 14.18
CA LYS A 17 8.03 6.65 14.88
C LYS A 17 6.69 7.02 14.25
N LYS A 18 5.80 7.62 15.04
CA LYS A 18 4.60 8.25 14.52
C LYS A 18 4.99 9.47 13.68
N GLU A 19 4.59 9.47 12.42
CA GLU A 19 4.80 10.61 11.52
C GLU A 19 3.82 11.76 11.82
N ILE A 20 2.60 11.42 12.23
CA ILE A 20 1.57 12.37 12.66
C ILE A 20 1.08 12.03 14.07
N LYS A 21 0.65 13.05 14.82
CA LYS A 21 0.19 12.87 16.21
C LYS A 21 -1.02 11.93 16.33
N SER A 22 -1.88 11.93 15.31
CA SER A 22 -3.09 11.09 15.25
C SER A 22 -2.83 9.68 14.70
N ALA A 23 -1.58 9.32 14.41
CA ALA A 23 -1.26 7.97 13.96
C ALA A 23 -1.56 6.97 15.08
N GLU A 24 -2.00 5.78 14.67
CA GLU A 24 -2.26 4.66 15.57
C GLU A 24 -1.03 4.33 16.42
N ASP A 25 -1.24 3.76 17.60
CA ASP A 25 -0.13 3.28 18.42
C ASP A 25 0.60 2.17 17.69
N ILE A 26 1.93 2.34 17.57
CA ILE A 26 2.78 1.39 16.89
C ILE A 26 3.50 0.51 17.89
N THR A 27 3.48 -0.80 17.63
CA THR A 27 4.45 -1.73 18.21
C THR A 27 5.63 -1.80 17.23
N PRO A 28 6.87 -1.51 17.66
CA PRO A 28 8.05 -1.53 16.79
C PRO A 28 8.49 -2.98 16.55
N GLU A 29 7.67 -3.70 15.79
CA GLU A 29 7.90 -5.07 15.37
C GLU A 29 8.13 -5.12 13.86
N THR A 30 9.15 -5.85 13.44
CA THR A 30 9.38 -6.11 12.02
C THR A 30 8.33 -7.06 11.48
N LYS A 31 7.57 -6.60 10.49
CA LYS A 31 6.61 -7.41 9.76
C LYS A 31 7.23 -7.85 8.44
N ARG A 32 7.18 -9.15 8.17
CA ARG A 32 7.56 -9.75 6.90
C ARG A 32 6.35 -10.32 6.19
N LEU A 33 6.19 -9.99 4.92
CA LEU A 33 5.13 -10.53 4.05
C LEU A 33 5.77 -11.11 2.79
N ASN A 34 5.35 -12.32 2.39
CA ASN A 34 5.86 -13.02 1.21
C ASN A 34 4.77 -13.14 0.13
N GLU A 35 5.18 -13.19 -1.14
CA GLU A 35 4.34 -13.28 -2.34
C GLU A 35 3.21 -12.25 -2.33
N ILE A 36 3.57 -10.99 -2.60
CA ILE A 36 2.69 -9.86 -2.35
C ILE A 36 2.83 -8.76 -3.39
N VAL A 37 1.71 -8.14 -3.74
CA VAL A 37 1.71 -6.85 -4.44
C VAL A 37 1.71 -5.74 -3.41
N VAL A 38 2.70 -4.85 -3.47
CA VAL A 38 2.78 -3.66 -2.64
C VAL A 38 2.33 -2.48 -3.48
N ALA A 39 1.30 -1.78 -3.02
CA ALA A 39 0.86 -0.51 -3.60
C ALA A 39 1.32 0.62 -2.68
N PHE A 40 2.38 1.32 -3.08
CA PHE A 40 2.78 2.57 -2.44
C PHE A 40 1.84 3.67 -2.91
N VAL A 41 1.04 4.21 -1.99
CA VAL A 41 -0.04 5.15 -2.31
C VAL A 41 0.30 6.55 -1.78
N ALA A 42 0.40 7.50 -2.70
CA ALA A 42 0.52 8.92 -2.41
C ALA A 42 -0.78 9.65 -2.75
N MET A 43 -1.38 10.27 -1.73
CA MET A 43 -2.59 11.09 -1.89
C MET A 43 -2.18 12.51 -2.33
N GLU A 44 -2.80 13.01 -3.39
CA GLU A 44 -2.58 14.35 -3.94
C GLU A 44 -3.79 15.26 -3.64
N GLN A 45 -3.56 16.57 -3.73
CA GLN A 45 -4.63 17.55 -3.58
C GLN A 45 -5.67 17.36 -4.69
N GLY A 46 -6.94 17.27 -4.31
CA GLY A 46 -8.06 17.05 -5.23
C GLY A 46 -8.43 15.57 -5.42
N ASP A 47 -7.73 14.64 -4.78
CA ASP A 47 -8.17 13.25 -4.73
C ASP A 47 -9.42 13.08 -3.88
N ASP A 48 -10.32 12.23 -4.37
CA ASP A 48 -11.59 11.93 -3.74
C ASP A 48 -11.93 10.43 -3.78
N SER A 49 -13.15 10.11 -3.36
CA SER A 49 -13.65 8.74 -3.34
C SER A 49 -13.77 8.10 -4.73
N ASP A 50 -13.99 8.90 -5.79
CA ASP A 50 -14.13 8.37 -7.14
C ASP A 50 -12.75 8.04 -7.74
N THR A 51 -11.73 8.85 -7.44
CA THR A 51 -10.33 8.50 -7.73
C THR A 51 -9.94 7.21 -7.02
N ALA A 52 -10.30 7.04 -5.75
CA ALA A 52 -10.03 5.81 -5.00
C ALA A 52 -10.72 4.57 -5.61
N LYS A 53 -11.98 4.68 -6.05
CA LYS A 53 -12.70 3.57 -6.73
C LYS A 53 -12.01 3.16 -8.03
N LYS A 54 -11.53 4.12 -8.82
CA LYS A 54 -10.77 3.84 -10.05
C LYS A 54 -9.47 3.09 -9.74
N ALA A 55 -8.71 3.57 -8.75
CA ALA A 55 -7.49 2.92 -8.29
C ALA A 55 -7.73 1.47 -7.84
N ILE A 56 -8.82 1.20 -7.10
CA ILE A 56 -9.19 -0.17 -6.71
C ILE A 56 -9.39 -1.07 -7.94
N GLY A 57 -10.09 -0.57 -8.96
CA GLY A 57 -10.32 -1.32 -10.20
C GLY A 57 -9.02 -1.65 -10.94
N GLU A 58 -8.13 -0.67 -11.07
CA GLU A 58 -6.82 -0.82 -11.72
C GLU A 58 -5.91 -1.79 -10.95
N ILE A 59 -5.83 -1.65 -9.62
CA ILE A 59 -5.04 -2.53 -8.77
C ILE A 59 -5.54 -3.97 -8.89
N LYS A 60 -6.87 -4.18 -8.81
CA LYS A 60 -7.46 -5.51 -8.89
C LYS A 60 -7.18 -6.17 -10.24
N ALA A 61 -7.36 -5.44 -11.35
CA ALA A 61 -7.08 -5.95 -12.68
C ALA A 61 -5.60 -6.30 -12.88
N SER A 62 -4.69 -5.50 -12.29
CA SER A 62 -3.25 -5.78 -12.28
C SER A 62 -2.93 -7.05 -11.49
N MET A 63 -3.47 -7.20 -10.28
CA MET A 63 -3.28 -8.38 -9.44
C MET A 63 -3.81 -9.66 -10.08
N GLU A 64 -4.96 -9.61 -10.76
CA GLU A 64 -5.52 -10.75 -11.49
C GLU A 64 -4.57 -11.26 -12.60
N LYS A 65 -3.90 -10.35 -13.31
CA LYS A 65 -2.91 -10.70 -14.34
C LYS A 65 -1.64 -11.33 -13.76
N VAL A 66 -1.18 -10.81 -12.63
CA VAL A 66 0.02 -11.30 -11.94
C VAL A 66 -0.26 -12.61 -11.20
N GLY A 67 -1.52 -12.89 -10.84
CA GLY A 67 -1.92 -14.08 -10.09
C GLY A 67 -1.66 -13.97 -8.58
N CYS A 68 -1.28 -12.79 -8.09
CA CYS A 68 -1.00 -12.55 -6.68
C CYS A 68 -2.30 -12.26 -5.89
N LYS A 69 -2.44 -12.90 -4.72
CA LYS A 69 -3.64 -12.79 -3.87
C LYS A 69 -3.49 -11.86 -2.67
N LYS A 70 -2.28 -11.39 -2.39
CA LYS A 70 -1.99 -10.52 -1.25
C LYS A 70 -1.70 -9.11 -1.74
N LEU A 71 -2.29 -8.13 -1.07
CA LEU A 71 -2.08 -6.71 -1.33
C LEU A 71 -1.65 -6.04 -0.03
N LEU A 72 -0.56 -5.29 -0.07
CA LEU A 72 -0.18 -4.33 0.97
C LEU A 72 -0.46 -2.92 0.44
N LEU A 73 -1.38 -2.21 1.10
CA LEU A 73 -1.53 -0.77 0.90
C LEU A 73 -0.54 -0.07 1.82
N TYR A 74 0.43 0.62 1.24
CA TYR A 74 1.49 1.29 1.97
C TYR A 74 1.42 2.80 1.71
N PRO A 75 1.00 3.62 2.69
CA PRO A 75 1.04 5.07 2.56
C PRO A 75 2.46 5.55 2.27
N TYR A 76 2.62 6.37 1.23
CA TYR A 76 3.92 6.87 0.77
C TYR A 76 3.80 8.36 0.43
N ALA A 77 4.50 9.20 1.19
CA ALA A 77 4.47 10.67 1.08
C ALA A 77 5.70 11.21 0.37
#